data_AF-A0AA42YT30-F1
#
_entry.id   AF-A0AA42YT30-F1
#
_cell.length_a   1.000
_cell.length_b   1.000
_cell.length_c   1.000
_cell.angle_alpha   90.00
_cell.angle_beta   90.00
_cell.angle_gamma   90.00
#
_symmetry.space_group_name_H-M   'P 1'
#
loop_
_entity.id
_entity.type
_entity.pdbx_description
1 polymer ?
#
loop_
_entity_poly.entity_id
_entity_poly.type
_entity_poly.pdbx_seq_one_letter_code
_entity_poly.pdbx_strand_id
1 'polypeptide(L)'
;MLRVGPSSGEIKNMSDEDIFSSRLKLLIIMAKSYLIGYPIGKYRKQAIIENSRWVFYHSLHLVNKMVSFKDQDLKAQAGSAFTDDMHEEHIFYQRTQLLAVMAKALAEGRLKGYFR
;
A
#
# COMPACT_ATOMS: atom_id res chain seq x y z
N MET A 1 -30.87 -9.11 -19.94
CA MET A 1 -29.50 -9.21 -19.39
C MET A 1 -29.62 -9.53 -17.90
N LEU A 2 -29.11 -10.68 -17.45
CA LEU A 2 -29.05 -11.00 -16.01
C LEU A 2 -27.94 -10.17 -15.38
N ARG A 3 -28.29 -9.30 -14.43
CA ARG A 3 -27.32 -8.60 -13.58
C ARG A 3 -26.77 -9.62 -12.60
N VAL A 4 -25.58 -10.13 -12.88
CA VAL A 4 -24.85 -11.00 -11.94
C VAL A 4 -24.05 -10.09 -11.01
N GLY A 5 -24.62 -9.81 -9.85
CA GLY A 5 -24.01 -8.99 -8.80
C GLY A 5 -24.88 -9.01 -7.54
N PRO A 6 -24.31 -8.69 -6.36
CA PRO A 6 -25.04 -8.69 -5.10
C PRO A 6 -26.26 -7.77 -5.18
N SER A 7 -27.31 -8.13 -4.44
CA SER A 7 -28.53 -7.34 -4.36
C SER A 7 -28.21 -5.96 -3.77
N SER A 8 -28.95 -4.91 -4.14
CA SER A 8 -28.60 -3.52 -3.80
C SER A 8 -28.46 -3.25 -2.29
N GLY A 9 -28.91 -4.15 -1.42
CA GLY A 9 -28.75 -4.07 0.05
C GLY A 9 -27.46 -4.71 0.60
N GLU A 10 -26.70 -5.44 -0.22
CA GLU A 10 -25.51 -6.20 0.21
C GLU A 10 -24.18 -5.54 -0.22
N ILE A 11 -24.24 -4.38 -0.89
CA ILE A 11 -23.06 -3.65 -1.33
C ILE A 11 -22.45 -2.94 -0.12
N LYS A 12 -21.43 -3.55 0.50
CA LYS A 12 -20.62 -2.89 1.53
C LYS A 12 -19.88 -1.70 0.90
N ASN A 13 -20.02 -0.51 1.48
CA ASN A 13 -19.20 0.64 1.13
C ASN A 13 -17.72 0.31 1.38
N MET A 14 -16.85 0.56 0.39
CA MET A 14 -15.42 0.38 0.56
C MET A 14 -14.88 1.47 1.47
N SER A 15 -14.26 1.07 2.58
CA SER A 15 -13.47 1.97 3.41
C SER A 15 -12.12 2.30 2.75
N ASP A 16 -11.45 3.34 3.23
CA ASP A 16 -10.09 3.68 2.78
C ASP A 16 -9.11 2.50 2.99
N GLU A 17 -9.29 1.73 4.07
CA GLU A 17 -8.51 0.52 4.34
C GLU A 17 -8.80 -0.61 3.34
N ASP A 18 -10.07 -0.78 2.94
CA ASP A 18 -10.44 -1.74 1.90
C ASP A 18 -9.79 -1.37 0.55
N ILE A 19 -9.75 -0.07 0.23
CA ILE A 19 -9.10 0.46 -0.97
C ILE A 19 -7.58 0.25 -0.87
N PHE A 20 -6.98 0.57 0.28
CA PHE A 20 -5.55 0.40 0.51
C PHE A 20 -5.13 -1.06 0.38
N SER A 21 -5.84 -1.98 1.03
CA SER A 21 -5.61 -3.41 0.93
C SER A 21 -5.70 -3.89 -0.53
N SER A 22 -6.71 -3.44 -1.27
CA SER A 22 -6.91 -3.80 -2.68
C SER A 22 -5.80 -3.28 -3.58
N ARG A 23 -5.38 -2.02 -3.39
CA ARG A 23 -4.29 -1.37 -4.12
C ARG A 23 -2.95 -2.07 -3.84
N LEU A 24 -2.68 -2.41 -2.58
CA LEU A 24 -1.48 -3.15 -2.18
C LEU A 24 -1.43 -4.55 -2.80
N LYS A 25 -2.53 -5.32 -2.72
CA LYS A 25 -2.63 -6.64 -3.35
C LYS A 25 -2.40 -6.58 -4.85
N LEU A 26 -3.01 -5.62 -5.52
CA LEU A 26 -2.81 -5.40 -6.95
C LEU A 26 -1.35 -5.08 -7.26
N LEU A 27 -0.69 -4.24 -6.46
CA LEU A 27 0.72 -3.90 -6.63
C LEU A 27 1.62 -5.14 -6.54
N ILE A 28 1.38 -5.99 -5.53
CA ILE A 28 2.11 -7.25 -5.33
C ILE A 28 1.95 -8.17 -6.54
N ILE A 29 0.72 -8.34 -7.04
CA ILE A 29 0.44 -9.19 -8.20
C ILE A 29 1.16 -8.66 -9.45
N MET A 30 1.10 -7.35 -9.68
CA MET A 30 1.76 -6.74 -10.83
C MET A 30 3.28 -6.88 -10.75
N ALA A 31 3.88 -6.59 -9.58
CA ALA A 31 5.32 -6.75 -9.36
C ALA A 31 5.76 -8.21 -9.53
N LYS A 32 5.00 -9.16 -8.97
CA LYS A 32 5.28 -10.60 -9.12
C LYS A 32 5.18 -11.05 -10.57
N SER A 33 4.16 -10.61 -11.31
CA SER A 33 4.02 -10.96 -12.74
C SER A 33 5.20 -10.48 -13.57
N TYR A 34 5.72 -9.28 -13.27
CA TYR A 34 6.93 -8.78 -13.92
C TYR A 34 8.14 -9.67 -13.65
N LEU A 35 8.36 -10.04 -12.38
CA LEU A 35 9.52 -10.83 -11.96
C LEU A 35 9.54 -12.23 -12.58
N ILE A 36 8.37 -12.79 -12.90
CA ILE A 36 8.23 -14.09 -13.58
C ILE A 36 8.33 -13.96 -15.11
N GLY A 37 8.64 -12.76 -15.63
CA GLY A 37 8.86 -12.52 -17.05
C GLY A 37 7.58 -12.32 -17.86
N TYR A 38 6.45 -12.05 -17.21
CA TYR A 38 5.20 -11.76 -17.93
C TYR A 38 5.31 -10.41 -18.65
N PRO A 39 4.87 -10.31 -19.92
CA PRO A 39 5.01 -9.09 -20.69
C PRO A 39 4.21 -7.93 -20.08
N ILE A 40 4.92 -6.87 -19.69
CA ILE A 40 4.33 -5.63 -19.17
C ILE A 40 4.44 -4.55 -20.24
N GLY A 41 3.35 -4.38 -20.99
CA GLY A 41 3.21 -3.28 -21.96
C GLY A 41 3.10 -1.91 -21.29
N LYS A 42 3.14 -0.84 -22.09
CA LYS A 42 3.13 0.57 -21.65
C LYS A 42 2.04 0.86 -20.61
N TYR A 43 0.81 0.41 -20.84
CA TYR A 43 -0.31 0.66 -19.92
C TYR A 43 -0.16 -0.03 -18.57
N ARG A 44 0.34 -1.27 -18.55
CA ARG A 44 0.58 -2.00 -17.30
C ARG A 44 1.74 -1.39 -16.51
N LYS A 45 2.78 -0.89 -17.18
CA LYS A 45 3.86 -0.12 -16.53
C LYS A 45 3.31 1.15 -15.87
N GLN A 46 2.48 1.89 -16.60
CA GLN A 46 1.84 3.10 -16.07
C GLN A 46 0.95 2.79 -14.86
N ALA A 47 0.14 1.72 -14.94
CA ALA A 47 -0.68 1.27 -13.83
C ALA A 47 0.15 0.91 -12.60
N ILE A 48 1.32 0.25 -12.77
CA ILE A 48 2.24 0.00 -11.67
C ILE A 48 2.73 1.30 -11.05
N ILE A 49 3.16 2.27 -11.86
CA ILE A 49 3.69 3.56 -11.38
C ILE A 49 2.63 4.31 -10.57
N GLU A 50 1.42 4.43 -11.09
CA GLU A 50 0.31 5.13 -10.43
C GLU A 50 -0.10 4.42 -9.14
N ASN A 51 -0.26 3.10 -9.19
CA ASN A 51 -0.63 2.30 -8.04
C ASN A 51 0.44 2.35 -6.95
N SER A 52 1.72 2.31 -7.33
CA SER A 52 2.86 2.44 -6.41
C SER A 52 2.84 3.80 -5.71
N ARG A 53 2.62 4.90 -6.45
CA ARG A 53 2.55 6.24 -5.85
C ARG A 53 1.43 6.34 -4.83
N TRP A 54 0.24 5.83 -5.17
CA TRP A 54 -0.91 5.87 -4.28
C TRP A 54 -0.63 5.08 -3.00
N VAL A 55 -0.14 3.83 -3.12
CA VAL A 55 0.20 2.98 -1.96
C VAL A 55 1.26 3.66 -1.08
N PHE A 56 2.32 4.21 -1.68
CA PHE A 56 3.38 4.90 -0.94
C PHE A 56 2.85 6.07 -0.10
N TYR A 57 2.10 6.99 -0.72
CA TYR A 57 1.62 8.19 -0.01
C TYR A 57 0.55 7.83 1.02
N HIS A 58 -0.28 6.83 0.77
CA HIS A 58 -1.26 6.38 1.75
C HIS A 58 -0.58 5.74 2.97
N SER A 59 0.43 4.87 2.77
CA SER A 59 1.23 4.34 3.88
C SER A 59 1.99 5.44 4.64
N LEU A 60 2.53 6.45 3.95
CA LEU A 60 3.17 7.59 4.59
C LEU A 60 2.19 8.38 5.47
N HIS A 61 0.97 8.60 4.99
CA HIS A 61 -0.08 9.25 5.76
C HIS A 61 -0.42 8.45 7.03
N LEU A 62 -0.54 7.12 6.94
CA LEU A 62 -0.84 6.26 8.09
C LEU A 62 0.29 6.27 9.14
N VAL A 63 1.55 6.20 8.71
CA VAL A 63 2.72 6.35 9.60
C VAL A 63 2.70 7.69 10.33
N ASN A 64 2.47 8.80 9.60
CA ASN A 64 2.41 10.13 10.21
C ASN A 64 1.28 10.25 11.24
N LYS A 65 0.12 9.64 10.95
CA LYS A 65 -1.02 9.59 11.86
C LYS A 65 -0.66 8.85 13.15
N MET A 66 0.04 7.71 13.05
CA MET A 66 0.50 6.93 14.21
C MET A 66 1.51 7.67 15.08
N VAL A 67 2.46 8.38 14.46
CA VAL A 67 3.42 9.22 15.21
C VAL A 67 2.69 10.33 15.98
N SER A 68 1.70 10.97 15.36
CA SER A 68 0.90 12.01 16.02
C SER A 68 0.10 11.49 17.22
N PHE A 69 -0.37 10.24 17.18
CA PHE A 69 -1.06 9.62 18.33
C PHE A 69 -0.08 9.28 19.46
N LYS A 70 1.14 8.82 19.12
CA LYS A 70 2.18 8.51 20.11
C LYS A 70 2.55 9.73 20.96
N ASP A 71 2.64 10.91 20.35
CA ASP A 71 2.93 12.16 21.08
C ASP A 71 1.80 12.57 22.06
N GLN A 72 0.57 12.12 21.81
CA GLN A 72 -0.58 12.36 22.68
C GLN A 72 -0.69 11.29 23.79
N ASP A 73 -0.49 10.02 23.48
CA ASP A 73 -0.59 8.91 24.44
C ASP A 73 0.59 8.85 25.42
N LEU A 74 1.78 9.35 25.04
CA LEU A 74 2.88 9.54 26.00
C LEU A 74 2.52 10.52 27.13
N LYS A 75 1.50 11.38 26.94
CA LYS A 75 0.94 12.23 28.00
C LYS A 75 -0.15 11.53 28.83
N ALA A 76 -0.67 10.40 28.36
CA ALA A 76 -1.76 9.63 28.96
C ALA A 76 -1.38 8.14 29.04
N GLN A 77 -0.38 7.82 29.87
CA GLN A 77 -0.15 6.50 30.50
C GLN A 77 -0.49 5.25 29.65
N ALA A 78 0.47 4.68 28.92
CA ALA A 78 0.26 3.47 28.13
C ALA A 78 0.86 2.19 28.76
N GLY A 79 0.05 1.14 28.82
CA GLY A 79 0.43 -0.22 29.19
C GLY A 79 1.11 -1.00 28.06
N SER A 80 1.87 -2.03 28.44
CA SER A 80 2.82 -2.80 27.62
C SER A 80 2.29 -3.45 26.33
N ALA A 81 0.98 -3.67 26.16
CA ALA A 81 0.43 -4.35 24.99
C ALA A 81 0.19 -3.40 23.80
N PHE A 82 -0.06 -2.12 24.07
CA PHE A 82 -0.35 -1.11 23.04
C PHE A 82 0.91 -0.74 22.23
N THR A 83 2.08 -0.87 22.85
CA THR A 83 3.36 -0.49 22.22
C THR A 83 3.86 -1.51 21.21
N ASP A 84 3.48 -2.78 21.33
CA ASP A 84 3.93 -3.87 20.46
C ASP A 84 3.14 -3.85 19.13
N ASP A 85 1.81 -3.71 19.20
CA ASP A 85 0.93 -3.61 18.03
C ASP A 85 1.29 -2.41 17.12
N MET A 86 1.52 -1.24 17.72
CA MET A 86 1.99 -0.07 16.97
C MET A 86 3.36 -0.27 16.31
N HIS A 87 4.23 -1.10 16.89
CA HIS A 87 5.54 -1.39 16.32
C HIS A 87 5.41 -2.26 15.05
N GLU A 88 4.56 -3.28 15.10
CA GLU A 88 4.26 -4.13 13.95
C GLU A 88 3.63 -3.34 12.80
N GLU A 89 2.65 -2.49 13.10
CA GLU A 89 2.01 -1.63 12.10
C GLU A 89 3.01 -0.67 11.43
N HIS A 90 3.86 -0.04 12.23
CA HIS A 90 4.92 0.84 11.72
C HIS A 90 5.86 0.09 10.76
N ILE A 91 6.31 -1.12 11.14
CA ILE A 91 7.15 -1.97 10.28
C ILE A 91 6.41 -2.34 9.00
N PHE A 92 5.12 -2.68 9.09
CA PHE A 92 4.30 -3.03 7.93
C PHE A 92 4.22 -1.89 6.91
N TYR A 93 3.94 -0.66 7.36
CA TYR A 93 3.87 0.48 6.44
C TYR A 93 5.23 0.85 5.87
N GLN A 94 6.31 0.74 6.64
CA GLN A 94 7.67 0.97 6.14
C GLN A 94 8.03 -0.03 5.03
N ARG A 95 7.71 -1.31 5.22
CA ARG A 95 7.90 -2.36 4.19
C ARG A 95 7.04 -2.10 2.96
N THR A 96 5.82 -1.61 3.16
CA THR A 96 4.91 -1.26 2.07
C THR A 96 5.42 -0.07 1.25
N GLN A 97 5.96 0.96 1.91
CA GLN A 97 6.62 2.09 1.24
C GLN A 97 7.81 1.62 0.40
N LEU A 98 8.67 0.76 0.97
CA LEU A 98 9.82 0.21 0.25
C LEU A 98 9.37 -0.60 -0.99
N LEU A 99 8.38 -1.47 -0.84
CA LEU A 99 7.80 -2.22 -1.95
C LEU A 99 7.29 -1.29 -3.06
N ALA A 100 6.59 -0.22 -2.71
CA ALA A 100 6.08 0.75 -3.67
C ALA A 100 7.21 1.46 -4.44
N VAL A 101 8.28 1.87 -3.76
CA VAL A 101 9.45 2.47 -4.40
C VAL A 101 10.10 1.48 -5.37
N MET A 102 10.30 0.23 -4.95
CA MET A 102 10.91 -0.82 -5.76
C MET A 102 10.06 -1.15 -7.00
N ALA A 103 8.76 -1.32 -6.82
CA ALA A 103 7.83 -1.63 -7.91
C ALA A 103 7.77 -0.50 -8.95
N LYS A 104 7.78 0.76 -8.50
CA LYS A 104 7.86 1.93 -9.38
C LYS A 104 9.18 1.93 -10.16
N ALA A 105 10.32 1.77 -9.48
CA ALA A 105 11.64 1.75 -10.12
C ALA A 105 11.74 0.65 -11.18
N LEU A 106 11.17 -0.52 -10.89
CA LEU A 106 11.06 -1.65 -11.80
C LEU A 106 10.22 -1.31 -13.05
N ALA A 107 9.05 -0.70 -12.88
CA ALA A 107 8.20 -0.29 -14.00
C ALA A 107 8.85 0.80 -14.88
N GLU A 108 9.63 1.68 -14.28
CA GLU A 108 10.36 2.75 -14.96
C GLU A 108 11.69 2.27 -15.59
N GLY A 109 12.09 1.01 -15.37
CA GLY A 109 13.37 0.49 -15.84
C GLY A 109 14.58 1.09 -15.11
N ARG A 110 14.39 1.68 -13.92
CA ARG A 110 15.40 2.38 -13.11
C ARG A 110 16.00 1.50 -12.00
N LEU A 111 16.08 0.19 -12.22
CA LEU A 111 16.56 -0.79 -11.23
C LEU A 111 18.02 -0.57 -10.79
N LYS A 112 18.82 0.22 -11.54
CA LYS A 112 20.25 0.44 -11.29
C LYS A 112 20.60 1.61 -10.36
N GLY A 113 19.63 2.18 -9.62
CA GLY A 113 19.95 3.13 -8.54
C GLY A 113 20.63 4.43 -8.97
N TYR A 114 20.46 4.88 -10.22
CA TYR A 114 20.86 6.23 -10.60
C TYR A 114 19.84 7.23 -10.05
N PHE A 115 20.01 7.57 -8.78
CA PHE A 115 19.36 8.71 -8.15
C PHE A 115 20.13 9.96 -8.58
N ARG A 116 19.62 10.66 -9.59
CA ARG A 116 19.97 12.06 -9.87
C ARG A 116 18.77 12.92 -9.52
#